data_AF-A0A7S0GLU0-F1
#
_entry.id   AF-A0A7S0GLU0-F1
#
_cell.length_a   1.000
_cell.length_b   1.000
_cell.length_c   1.000
_cell.angle_alpha   90.00
_cell.angle_beta   90.00
_cell.angle_gamma   90.00
#
_symmetry.space_group_name_H-M   'P 1'
#
loop_
_entity.id
_entity.type
_entity.pdbx_description
1 polymer ?
#
loop_
_entity_poly.entity_id
_entity_poly.type
_entity_poly.pdbx_seq_one_letter_code
_entity_poly.pdbx_strand_id
1 'polypeptide(L)'
;DLMPRVSLKAFMKKATTGRFKTISLPGDSEVLSEIQCFLRQQIEYFSAGEEDVSSHTRGRNKRITSCQVGVRCIHCKELPIARRPSGSVYFPSSIDGIYQAGQNLHKHHIKKGCPG
;
A
#
# COMPACT_ATOMS: atom_id res chain seq x y z
N ASP A 1 9.91 -17.98 -35.50
CA ASP A 1 9.89 -16.52 -35.32
C ASP A 1 10.30 -16.19 -33.90
N LEU A 2 11.52 -15.68 -33.74
CA LEU A 2 12.18 -15.46 -32.45
C LEU A 2 11.71 -14.09 -31.89
N MET A 3 10.92 -14.08 -30.82
CA MET A 3 10.76 -12.86 -30.02
C MET A 3 12.07 -12.61 -29.26
N PRO A 4 12.67 -11.40 -29.31
CA PRO A 4 13.91 -11.11 -28.62
C PRO A 4 13.66 -11.07 -27.11
N ARG A 5 14.54 -11.71 -26.34
CA ARG A 5 14.60 -11.62 -24.87
C ARG A 5 14.97 -10.18 -24.50
N VAL A 6 13.98 -9.30 -24.45
CA VAL A 6 14.10 -8.01 -23.79
C VAL A 6 14.51 -8.31 -22.36
N SER A 7 15.72 -7.92 -21.98
CA SER A 7 16.33 -8.20 -20.67
C SER A 7 15.32 -7.90 -19.56
N LEU A 8 15.01 -8.90 -18.72
CA LEU A 8 14.10 -8.78 -17.57
C LEU A 8 14.43 -7.53 -16.72
N LYS A 9 15.73 -7.18 -16.66
CA LYS A 9 16.25 -5.99 -15.95
C LYS A 9 15.79 -4.66 -16.54
N ALA A 10 15.47 -4.60 -17.84
CA ALA A 10 14.95 -3.40 -18.51
C ALA A 10 13.44 -3.22 -18.26
N PHE A 11 12.67 -4.31 -18.13
CA PHE A 11 11.25 -4.25 -17.76
C PHE A 11 11.06 -3.86 -16.28
N MET A 12 11.97 -4.32 -15.40
CA MET A 12 11.97 -3.98 -13.97
C MET A 12 12.30 -2.50 -13.66
N LYS A 13 12.80 -1.72 -14.64
CA LYS A 13 13.19 -0.31 -14.45
C LYS A 13 12.11 0.72 -14.82
N LYS A 14 10.89 0.29 -15.17
CA LYS A 14 9.78 1.19 -15.55
C LYS A 14 8.60 1.19 -14.58
N ALA A 15 8.78 0.73 -13.34
CA ALA A 15 7.84 1.05 -12.28
C ALA A 15 8.16 2.47 -11.82
N THR A 16 7.46 3.45 -12.38
CA THR A 16 7.40 4.83 -11.88
C THR A 16 7.22 4.78 -10.37
N THR A 17 8.25 5.12 -9.60
CA THR A 17 8.18 5.26 -8.14
C THR A 17 7.15 6.34 -7.83
N GLY A 18 5.90 5.92 -7.59
CA GLY A 18 4.86 6.80 -7.08
C GLY A 18 5.34 7.43 -5.77
N ARG A 19 4.92 8.67 -5.47
CA ARG A 19 5.25 9.30 -4.19
C ARG A 19 4.66 8.46 -3.05
N PHE A 20 5.52 8.05 -2.12
CA PHE A 20 5.11 7.37 -0.89
C PHE A 20 5.84 7.96 0.33
N LYS A 21 5.24 7.80 1.51
CA LYS A 21 5.82 8.22 2.79
C LYS A 21 5.28 7.34 3.91
N THR A 22 6.16 6.80 4.75
CA THR A 22 5.78 6.08 5.97
C THR A 22 4.87 6.96 6.85
N ILE A 23 3.85 6.37 7.47
CA ILE A 23 2.90 7.16 8.28
C ILE A 23 3.51 7.57 9.63
N SER A 24 4.63 6.95 10.01
CA SER A 24 5.39 7.30 11.21
C SER A 24 6.00 8.70 11.12
N LEU A 25 6.01 9.39 12.26
CA LEU A 25 6.52 10.75 12.41
C LEU A 25 7.57 10.81 13.53
N PRO A 26 8.54 11.74 13.44
CA PRO A 26 9.38 12.10 14.58
C PRO A 26 8.48 12.54 15.76
N GLY A 27 8.66 11.93 16.93
CA GLY A 27 7.84 12.19 18.12
C GLY A 27 6.67 11.22 18.34
N ASP A 28 6.44 10.23 17.46
CA ASP A 28 5.41 9.21 17.68
C ASP A 28 5.55 8.54 19.06
N SER A 29 6.77 8.25 19.50
CA SER A 29 7.08 7.62 20.78
C SER A 29 6.74 8.47 22.01
N GLU A 30 6.48 9.76 21.84
CA GLU A 30 6.12 10.67 22.93
C GLU A 30 4.63 10.60 23.28
N VAL A 31 3.79 10.17 22.33
CA VAL A 31 2.33 10.22 22.44
C VAL A 31 1.62 8.91 22.07
N LEU A 32 2.35 7.91 21.59
CA LEU A 32 1.82 6.61 21.20
C LEU A 32 2.54 5.46 21.93
N SER A 33 1.82 4.35 22.11
CA SER A 33 2.43 3.11 22.60
C SER A 33 3.47 2.55 21.60
N GLU A 34 4.37 1.71 22.10
CA GLU A 34 5.38 1.02 21.27
C GLU A 34 4.75 0.24 20.11
N ILE A 35 3.64 -0.46 20.38
CA ILE A 35 2.93 -1.20 19.34
C ILE A 35 2.36 -0.27 18.27
N GLN A 36 1.84 0.90 18.63
CA GLN A 36 1.36 1.88 17.66
C GLN A 36 2.51 2.48 16.85
N CYS A 37 3.66 2.77 17.48
CA CYS A 37 4.86 3.22 16.78
C CYS A 37 5.33 2.18 15.77
N PHE A 38 5.43 0.91 16.19
CA PHE A 38 5.81 -0.19 15.32
C PHE A 38 4.86 -0.30 14.12
N LEU A 39 3.54 -0.29 14.34
CA LEU A 39 2.54 -0.37 13.27
C LEU A 39 2.67 0.79 12.27
N ARG A 40 2.93 2.01 12.76
CA ARG A 40 3.13 3.19 11.91
C ARG A 40 4.38 3.10 11.05
N GLN A 41 5.40 2.36 11.48
CA GLN A 41 6.58 2.08 10.67
C GLN A 41 6.30 1.05 9.56
N GLN A 42 5.32 0.15 9.76
CA GLN A 42 4.97 -0.90 8.79
C GLN A 42 3.99 -0.43 7.69
N ILE A 43 3.53 0.82 7.75
CA ILE A 43 2.48 1.36 6.88
C ILE A 43 2.99 2.65 6.21
N GLU A 44 2.69 2.80 4.93
CA GLU A 44 2.99 4.02 4.18
C GLU A 44 1.76 4.57 3.46
N TYR A 45 1.72 5.89 3.30
CA TYR A 45 0.92 6.59 2.31
C TYR A 45 1.53 6.38 0.93
N PHE A 46 0.68 6.24 -0.09
CA PHE A 46 1.11 6.24 -1.48
C PHE A 46 0.05 6.86 -2.40
N SER A 47 0.47 7.27 -3.59
CA SER A 47 -0.43 7.75 -4.64
C SER A 47 -0.85 6.59 -5.56
N ALA A 48 -2.15 6.39 -5.74
CA ALA A 48 -2.71 5.34 -6.58
C ALA A 48 -2.29 5.50 -8.05
N GLY A 49 -1.73 4.44 -8.62
CA GLY A 49 -1.36 4.36 -10.04
C GLY A 49 -2.48 3.76 -10.91
N GLU A 50 -2.25 3.69 -12.21
CA GLU A 50 -3.21 3.13 -13.18
C GLU A 50 -3.54 1.66 -12.91
N GLU A 51 -2.55 0.87 -12.46
CA GLU A 51 -2.79 -0.51 -12.07
C GLU A 51 -3.72 -0.60 -10.85
N ASP A 52 -3.60 0.30 -9.87
CA ASP A 52 -4.50 0.33 -8.71
C ASP A 52 -5.94 0.65 -9.14
N VAL A 53 -6.11 1.63 -10.03
CA VAL A 53 -7.41 2.04 -10.57
C VAL A 53 -8.09 0.91 -11.35
N SER A 54 -7.34 0.13 -12.13
CA SER A 54 -7.91 -0.96 -12.93
C SER A 54 -8.22 -2.21 -12.09
N SER A 55 -7.36 -2.54 -11.12
CA SER A 55 -7.43 -3.80 -10.35
C SER A 55 -8.41 -3.78 -9.16
N HIS A 56 -8.59 -2.63 -8.50
CA HIS A 56 -9.34 -2.55 -7.22
C HIS A 56 -10.81 -2.10 -7.39
N THR A 57 -11.41 -2.35 -8.54
CA THR A 57 -12.76 -1.85 -8.89
C THR A 57 -13.90 -2.68 -8.33
N ARG A 58 -13.70 -3.96 -7.97
CA ARG A 58 -14.79 -4.86 -7.58
C ARG A 58 -15.19 -4.69 -6.11
N GLY A 59 -16.48 -4.51 -5.84
CA GLY A 59 -17.07 -4.52 -4.50
C GLY A 59 -16.89 -3.23 -3.68
N ARG A 60 -16.30 -2.17 -4.25
CA ARG A 60 -16.20 -0.86 -3.59
C ARG A 60 -17.33 0.07 -4.01
N ASN A 61 -17.93 0.75 -3.04
CA ASN A 61 -18.95 1.78 -3.28
C ASN A 61 -18.39 3.01 -4.01
N LYS A 62 -17.08 3.28 -3.88
CA LYS A 62 -16.39 4.39 -4.53
C LYS A 62 -15.21 3.87 -5.35
N ARG A 63 -15.16 4.30 -6.60
CA ARG A 63 -14.03 4.04 -7.51
C ARG A 63 -12.77 4.72 -6.98
N ILE A 64 -11.62 4.09 -7.25
CA ILE A 64 -10.32 4.68 -6.99
C ILE A 64 -9.97 5.58 -8.16
N THR A 65 -9.56 6.81 -7.88
CA THR A 65 -9.10 7.75 -8.91
C THR A 65 -7.59 7.74 -9.01
N SER A 66 -7.06 8.06 -10.19
CA SER A 66 -5.63 8.29 -10.34
C SER A 66 -5.16 9.33 -9.33
N CYS A 67 -3.97 9.10 -8.77
CA CYS A 67 -3.35 9.89 -7.72
C CYS A 67 -4.05 9.92 -6.36
N GLN A 68 -5.16 9.19 -6.15
CA GLN A 68 -5.80 9.09 -4.84
C GLN A 68 -4.80 8.58 -3.78
N VAL A 69 -4.81 9.18 -2.59
CA VAL A 69 -3.97 8.72 -1.48
C VAL A 69 -4.52 7.40 -0.94
N GLY A 70 -3.70 6.36 -1.01
CA GLY A 70 -3.90 5.07 -0.36
C GLY A 70 -2.98 4.89 0.84
N VAL A 71 -3.29 3.88 1.65
CA VAL A 71 -2.38 3.34 2.68
C VAL A 71 -2.08 1.88 2.37
N ARG A 72 -0.85 1.46 2.56
CA ARG A 72 -0.43 0.07 2.29
C ARG A 72 0.65 -0.41 3.24
N CYS A 73 0.78 -1.72 3.35
CA CYS A 73 1.91 -2.36 4.02
C CYS A 73 3.20 -2.16 3.22
N ILE A 74 4.29 -1.81 3.92
CA ILE A 74 5.60 -1.58 3.29
C ILE A 74 6.25 -2.85 2.73
N HIS A 75 5.87 -4.04 3.22
CA HIS A 75 6.44 -5.32 2.78
C HIS A 75 5.70 -5.84 1.54
N CYS A 76 4.37 -5.78 1.56
CA CYS A 76 3.55 -6.26 0.45
C CYS A 76 3.54 -5.33 -0.78
N LYS A 77 4.07 -4.11 -0.67
CA LYS A 77 4.11 -3.18 -1.83
C LYS A 77 4.98 -3.70 -2.97
N GLU A 78 6.01 -4.49 -2.64
CA GLU A 78 6.96 -5.09 -3.58
C GLU A 78 6.33 -6.24 -4.39
N LEU A 79 5.19 -6.77 -3.93
CA LEU A 79 4.44 -7.78 -4.66
C LEU A 79 3.64 -7.13 -5.79
N PRO A 80 3.55 -7.80 -6.97
CA PRO A 80 2.61 -7.41 -8.01
C PRO A 80 1.19 -7.31 -7.45
N ILE A 81 0.39 -6.35 -7.93
CA ILE A 81 -0.94 -6.06 -7.35
C ILE A 81 -1.82 -7.32 -7.26
N ALA A 82 -1.80 -8.16 -8.30
CA ALA A 82 -2.56 -9.41 -8.35
C ALA A 82 -2.16 -10.45 -7.28
N ARG A 83 -0.98 -10.29 -6.64
CA ARG A 83 -0.45 -11.18 -5.60
C ARG A 83 -0.42 -10.53 -4.22
N ARG A 84 -0.86 -9.26 -4.09
CA ARG A 84 -0.90 -8.60 -2.79
C ARG A 84 -1.94 -9.28 -1.90
N PRO A 85 -1.59 -9.63 -0.65
CA PRO A 85 -2.54 -10.23 0.28
C PRO A 85 -3.75 -9.33 0.54
N SER A 86 -4.92 -9.93 0.75
CA SER A 86 -6.12 -9.19 1.14
C SER A 86 -5.88 -8.38 2.41
N GLY A 87 -6.35 -7.13 2.44
CA GLY A 87 -6.16 -6.21 3.54
C GLY A 87 -4.76 -5.58 3.65
N SER A 88 -3.85 -5.84 2.70
CA SER A 88 -2.51 -5.19 2.67
C SER A 88 -2.52 -3.78 2.06
N VAL A 89 -3.65 -3.34 1.47
CA VAL A 89 -3.84 -2.04 0.83
C VAL A 89 -5.26 -1.53 1.06
N TYR A 90 -5.41 -0.23 1.33
CA TYR A 90 -6.70 0.45 1.43
C TYR A 90 -6.65 1.82 0.76
N PHE A 91 -7.78 2.24 0.19
CA PHE A 91 -7.96 3.55 -0.45
C PHE A 91 -9.07 4.33 0.27
N PRO A 92 -8.81 5.02 1.39
CA PRO A 92 -9.84 5.80 2.08
C PRO A 92 -10.36 6.93 1.18
N SER A 93 -11.64 7.31 1.35
CA SER A 93 -12.27 8.41 0.58
C SER A 93 -12.30 9.75 1.32
N SER A 94 -11.77 9.79 2.54
CA SER A 94 -11.67 10.98 3.39
C SER A 94 -10.43 10.86 4.27
N ILE A 95 -9.98 11.99 4.81
CA ILE A 95 -8.86 12.04 5.75
C ILE A 95 -9.17 11.21 7.01
N ASP A 96 -10.39 11.32 7.54
CA ASP A 96 -10.81 10.54 8.71
C ASP A 96 -10.73 9.03 8.47
N GLY A 97 -10.96 8.60 7.22
CA GLY A 97 -10.85 7.20 6.81
C GLY A 97 -9.43 6.63 6.89
N ILE A 98 -8.40 7.48 6.95
CA ILE A 98 -7.00 7.05 7.04
C ILE A 98 -6.73 6.29 8.33
N TYR A 99 -7.21 6.81 9.46
CA TYR A 99 -7.01 6.15 10.76
C TYR A 99 -7.64 4.76 10.74
N GLN A 100 -8.90 4.68 10.30
CA GLN A 100 -9.60 3.40 10.18
C GLN A 100 -8.91 2.43 9.22
N ALA A 101 -8.33 2.94 8.13
CA ALA A 101 -7.58 2.13 7.18
C ALA A 101 -6.29 1.56 7.81
N GLY A 102 -5.57 2.34 8.61
CA GLY A 102 -4.42 1.86 9.40
C GLY A 102 -4.81 0.78 10.41
N GLN A 103 -5.92 0.96 11.13
CA GLN A 103 -6.45 -0.04 12.05
C GLN A 103 -6.86 -1.33 11.33
N ASN A 104 -7.45 -1.22 10.14
CA ASN A 104 -7.82 -2.36 9.32
C ASN A 104 -6.58 -3.13 8.80
N LEU A 105 -5.52 -2.42 8.39
CA LEU A 105 -4.22 -3.01 8.05
C LEU A 105 -3.64 -3.79 9.23
N HIS A 106 -3.64 -3.19 10.42
CA HIS A 106 -3.19 -3.88 11.62
C HIS A 106 -4.01 -5.16 11.88
N LYS A 107 -5.34 -5.03 11.96
CA LYS A 107 -6.24 -6.12 12.37
C LYS A 107 -6.30 -7.26 11.36
N HIS A 108 -6.35 -6.95 10.07
CA HIS A 108 -6.65 -7.94 9.03
C HIS A 108 -5.43 -8.40 8.25
N HIS A 109 -4.30 -7.72 8.38
CA HIS A 109 -3.09 -8.06 7.66
C HIS A 109 -1.90 -8.28 8.60
N ILE A 110 -1.42 -7.23 9.29
CA ILE A 110 -0.18 -7.32 10.09
C ILE A 110 -0.34 -8.35 11.22
N LYS A 111 -1.41 -8.27 12.02
CA LYS A 111 -1.65 -9.17 13.15
C LYS A 111 -1.91 -10.63 12.73
N LYS A 112 -2.38 -10.86 11.50
CA LYS A 112 -2.65 -12.21 10.98
C LYS A 112 -1.41 -12.90 10.39
N GLY A 113 -0.28 -12.19 10.32
CA GLY A 113 0.93 -12.63 9.64
C GLY A 113 1.06 -11.96 8.29
N CYS A 114 1.91 -10.94 8.21
CA CYS A 114 2.35 -10.40 6.93
C CYS A 114 3.29 -11.43 6.27
N PRO A 115 3.05 -11.83 5.01
CA PRO A 115 3.88 -12.83 4.33
C PRO A 115 5.09 -12.22 3.60
N GLY A 116 5.25 -10.89 3.64
CA GLY A 116 6.34 -10.16 3.01
C GLY A 116 7.47 -9.85 3.99
#